data_AF-A0A7C4HJA5-F1
#
_entry.id   AF-A0A7C4HJA5-F1
#
_cell.length_a   1.000
_cell.length_b   1.000
_cell.length_c   1.000
_cell.angle_alpha   90.00
_cell.angle_beta   90.00
_cell.angle_gamma   90.00
#
_symmetry.space_group_name_H-M   'P 1'
#
loop_
_entity.id
_entity.type
_entity.pdbx_description
1 polymer ?
#
loop_
_entity_poly.entity_id
_entity_poly.type
_entity_poly.pdbx_seq_one_letter_code
_entity_poly.pdbx_strand_id
1 'polypeptide(L)'
;MLRDKGLARFGDSLVNFLFSLAITRTSGRPTGLRMDNKILAEAVRKSTLRGLIPRRTDRKAVGDYAEAIIAYAWLKGIITTDESIEILARDLDNPVNAFKNLIEKIMEDSMEHVDKDSQKGN
;
A
#
# COMPACT_ATOMS: atom_id res chain seq x y z
N MET A 1 10.96 4.73 -10.04
CA MET A 1 10.28 3.59 -9.39
C MET A 1 8.79 3.84 -9.19
N LEU A 2 8.38 4.88 -8.47
CA LEU A 2 6.97 5.19 -8.18
C LEU A 2 6.07 5.59 -9.39
N ARG A 3 6.64 5.77 -10.58
CA ARG A 3 5.91 6.05 -11.84
C ARG A 3 5.94 4.88 -12.82
N ASP A 4 6.46 3.73 -12.39
CA ASP A 4 6.49 2.55 -13.23
C ASP A 4 5.05 2.03 -13.39
N LYS A 5 4.52 2.16 -14.61
CA LYS A 5 3.15 1.73 -14.93
C LYS A 5 2.97 0.22 -14.80
N GLY A 6 4.02 -0.57 -15.02
CA GLY A 6 3.99 -2.02 -14.83
C GLY A 6 3.86 -2.37 -13.35
N LEU A 7 4.67 -1.72 -12.51
CA LEU A 7 4.62 -1.89 -11.07
C LEU A 7 3.28 -1.46 -10.47
N ALA A 8 2.74 -0.32 -10.90
CA ALA A 8 1.41 0.14 -10.48
C ALA A 8 0.30 -0.86 -10.89
N ARG A 9 0.33 -1.39 -12.12
CA ARG A 9 -0.65 -2.41 -12.56
C ARG A 9 -0.57 -3.71 -11.76
N PHE A 10 0.64 -4.16 -11.41
CA PHE A 10 0.80 -5.27 -10.49
C PHE A 10 0.28 -4.91 -9.09
N GLY A 11 0.57 -3.70 -8.62
CA GLY A 11 0.08 -3.14 -7.36
C GLY A 11 -1.44 -3.09 -7.27
N ASP A 12 -2.15 -2.68 -8.31
CA ASP A 12 -3.63 -2.72 -8.36
C ASP A 12 -4.15 -4.14 -8.09
N SER A 13 -3.56 -5.15 -8.74
CA SER A 13 -3.95 -6.55 -8.52
C SER A 13 -3.63 -7.02 -7.11
N LEU A 14 -2.44 -6.67 -6.59
CA LEU A 14 -2.00 -7.02 -5.25
C LEU A 14 -2.88 -6.38 -4.17
N VAL A 15 -3.17 -5.09 -4.28
CA VAL A 15 -3.99 -4.33 -3.33
C VAL A 15 -5.40 -4.90 -3.27
N ASN A 16 -6.01 -5.18 -4.42
CA ASN A 16 -7.32 -5.82 -4.48
C ASN A 16 -7.30 -7.21 -3.81
N PHE A 17 -6.24 -8.00 -4.03
CA PHE A 17 -6.07 -9.30 -3.37
C PHE A 17 -5.94 -9.17 -1.85
N LEU A 18 -5.04 -8.32 -1.36
CA LEU A 18 -4.80 -8.13 0.08
C LEU A 18 -6.07 -7.70 0.81
N PHE A 19 -6.82 -6.75 0.24
CA PHE A 19 -8.05 -6.26 0.85
C PHE A 19 -9.18 -7.30 0.82
N SER A 20 -9.34 -7.99 -0.31
CA SER A 20 -10.29 -9.10 -0.44
C SER A 20 -10.00 -10.22 0.57
N LEU A 21 -8.73 -10.53 0.76
CA LEU A 21 -8.28 -11.54 1.72
C LEU A 21 -8.47 -11.07 3.17
N ALA A 22 -8.22 -9.80 3.48
CA ALA A 22 -8.48 -9.24 4.81
C ALA A 22 -9.97 -9.36 5.18
N ILE A 23 -10.87 -9.00 4.27
CA ILE A 23 -12.31 -9.15 4.49
C ILE A 23 -12.70 -10.63 4.59
N THR A 24 -12.14 -11.48 3.73
CA THR A 24 -12.41 -12.92 3.77
C THR A 24 -12.00 -13.55 5.10
N ARG A 25 -10.83 -13.19 5.64
CA ARG A 25 -10.36 -13.69 6.94
C ARG A 25 -11.22 -13.17 8.09
N THR A 26 -11.58 -11.89 8.10
CA THR A 26 -12.38 -11.30 9.19
C THR A 26 -13.83 -11.77 9.17
N SER A 27 -14.43 -11.94 7.97
CA SER A 27 -15.83 -12.35 7.84
C SER A 27 -16.05 -13.87 7.78
N GLY A 28 -14.98 -14.64 7.55
CA GLY A 28 -15.06 -16.08 7.29
C GLY A 28 -15.71 -16.46 5.95
N ARG A 29 -15.96 -15.50 5.05
CA ARG A 29 -16.63 -15.72 3.76
C ARG A 29 -15.75 -15.29 2.59
N PRO A 30 -15.45 -16.18 1.63
CA PRO A 30 -14.70 -15.81 0.43
C PRO A 30 -15.37 -14.64 -0.31
N THR A 31 -14.62 -13.55 -0.45
CA THR A 31 -15.10 -12.32 -1.11
C THR A 31 -14.05 -11.84 -2.10
N GLY A 32 -14.48 -11.42 -3.30
CA GLY A 32 -13.63 -10.71 -4.25
C GLY A 32 -14.11 -9.27 -4.38
N LEU A 33 -13.30 -8.32 -3.92
CA LEU A 33 -13.58 -6.89 -4.07
C LEU A 33 -12.60 -6.23 -5.03
N ARG A 34 -13.15 -5.30 -5.81
CA ARG A 34 -12.36 -4.35 -6.57
C ARG A 34 -12.49 -2.98 -5.90
N MET A 35 -11.36 -2.44 -5.46
CA MET A 35 -11.31 -1.15 -4.80
C MET A 35 -11.43 -0.01 -5.81
N ASP A 36 -12.22 1.03 -5.48
CA ASP A 36 -12.17 2.28 -6.26
C ASP A 36 -10.86 3.00 -5.94
N ASN A 37 -10.09 3.34 -6.97
CA ASN A 37 -8.87 4.14 -6.89
C ASN A 37 -9.05 5.46 -6.10
N LYS A 38 -10.28 6.00 -5.97
CA LYS A 38 -10.59 7.12 -5.04
C LYS A 38 -10.09 6.83 -3.62
N ILE A 39 -10.26 5.59 -3.13
CA ILE A 39 -9.92 5.19 -1.76
C ILE A 39 -8.41 5.31 -1.56
N LEU A 40 -7.61 4.71 -2.45
CA LEU A 40 -6.15 4.78 -2.39
C LEU A 40 -5.65 6.21 -2.55
N ALA A 41 -6.21 6.96 -3.49
CA ALA A 41 -5.83 8.35 -3.67
C ALA A 41 -6.09 9.19 -2.41
N GLU A 42 -7.17 8.90 -1.69
CA GLU A 42 -7.50 9.59 -0.44
C GLU A 42 -6.62 9.12 0.73
N ALA A 43 -6.34 7.82 0.83
CA ALA A 43 -5.40 7.27 1.80
C ALA A 43 -4.02 7.93 1.67
N VAL A 44 -3.53 8.06 0.43
CA VAL A 44 -2.27 8.76 0.15
C VAL A 44 -2.33 10.22 0.61
N ARG A 45 -3.40 10.95 0.29
CA ARG A 45 -3.55 12.37 0.70
C ARG A 45 -3.49 12.56 2.20
N LYS A 46 -3.96 11.58 2.98
CA LYS A 46 -3.96 11.61 4.44
C LYS A 46 -2.70 11.01 5.07
N SER A 47 -1.85 10.36 4.29
CA SER A 47 -0.59 9.76 4.74
C SER A 47 0.60 10.71 4.53
N THR A 48 1.73 10.37 5.15
CA THR A 48 3.01 11.05 4.94
C THR A 48 3.52 10.97 3.49
N LEU A 49 3.10 9.95 2.72
CA LEU A 49 3.46 9.80 1.30
C LEU A 49 3.02 10.99 0.43
N ARG A 50 1.96 11.72 0.82
CA ARG A 50 1.55 12.93 0.10
C ARG A 50 2.67 13.96 -0.01
N GLY A 51 3.53 14.07 1.00
CA GLY A 51 4.67 15.00 1.01
C GLY A 51 5.70 14.70 -0.08
N LEU A 52 5.75 13.47 -0.59
CA LEU A 52 6.70 13.01 -1.61
C LEU A 52 6.14 13.10 -3.03
N ILE A 53 4.84 13.39 -3.18
CA ILE A 53 4.16 13.43 -4.48
C ILE A 53 4.10 14.88 -5.00
N PRO A 54 4.42 15.14 -6.29
CA PRO A 54 4.32 16.47 -6.87
C PRO A 54 2.94 17.08 -6.68
N ARG A 55 2.88 18.37 -6.32
CA ARG A 55 1.64 19.07 -5.95
C ARG A 55 0.55 19.00 -7.01
N ARG A 56 0.94 19.05 -8.29
CA ARG A 56 0.06 19.01 -9.49
C ARG A 56 -0.12 17.59 -10.05
N THR A 57 -0.29 16.60 -9.18
CA THR A 57 -0.58 15.21 -9.58
C THR A 57 -2.09 14.98 -9.55
N ASP A 58 -2.65 14.46 -10.64
CA ASP A 58 -4.08 14.12 -10.72
C ASP A 58 -4.45 12.95 -9.80
N ARG A 59 -5.74 12.81 -9.51
CA ARG A 59 -6.24 11.81 -8.56
C ARG A 59 -5.85 10.38 -8.93
N LYS A 60 -5.94 10.02 -10.22
CA LYS A 60 -5.64 8.66 -10.67
C LYS A 60 -4.16 8.37 -10.41
N ALA A 61 -3.29 9.28 -10.84
CA ALA A 61 -1.86 9.15 -10.59
C ALA A 61 -1.54 9.06 -9.10
N VAL A 62 -2.20 9.83 -8.22
CA VAL A 62 -2.04 9.70 -6.75
C VAL A 62 -2.36 8.28 -6.26
N GLY A 63 -3.44 7.66 -6.74
CA GLY A 63 -3.73 6.25 -6.42
C GLY A 63 -2.67 5.29 -6.97
N ASP A 64 -2.21 5.51 -8.21
CA ASP A 64 -1.15 4.70 -8.83
C ASP A 64 0.17 4.73 -8.01
N TYR A 65 0.47 5.84 -7.29
CA TYR A 65 1.61 5.90 -6.35
C TYR A 65 1.43 4.93 -5.17
N ALA A 66 0.22 4.79 -4.63
CA ALA A 66 -0.09 3.85 -3.56
C ALA A 66 0.11 2.40 -4.03
N GLU A 67 -0.43 2.09 -5.21
CA GLU A 67 -0.32 0.77 -5.83
C GLU A 67 1.16 0.41 -6.04
N ALA A 68 1.94 1.34 -6.59
CA ALA A 68 3.36 1.14 -6.85
C ALA A 68 4.19 0.95 -5.57
N ILE A 69 3.92 1.73 -4.51
CA ILE A 69 4.71 1.60 -3.26
C ILE A 69 4.39 0.32 -2.50
N ILE A 70 3.12 -0.09 -2.46
CA ILE A 70 2.70 -1.36 -1.83
C ILE A 70 3.32 -2.53 -2.59
N ALA A 71 3.24 -2.51 -3.92
CA ALA A 71 3.89 -3.52 -4.75
C ALA A 71 5.40 -3.58 -4.53
N TYR A 72 6.08 -2.43 -4.51
CA TYR A 72 7.51 -2.37 -4.27
C TYR A 72 7.88 -2.97 -2.92
N ALA A 73 7.22 -2.54 -1.85
CA ALA A 73 7.51 -2.98 -0.49
C ALA A 73 7.29 -4.47 -0.32
N TRP A 74 6.21 -5.01 -0.90
CA TRP A 74 5.93 -6.44 -0.89
C TRP A 74 6.99 -7.24 -1.69
N LEU A 75 7.37 -6.78 -2.89
CA LEU A 75 8.41 -7.43 -3.71
C LEU A 75 9.79 -7.41 -3.05
N LYS A 76 10.06 -6.42 -2.18
CA LYS A 76 11.29 -6.31 -1.41
C LYS A 76 11.25 -7.02 -0.06
N GLY A 77 10.11 -7.60 0.32
CA GLY A 77 9.93 -8.22 1.63
C GLY A 77 9.93 -7.23 2.79
N ILE A 78 9.71 -5.94 2.53
CA ILE A 78 9.55 -4.90 3.56
C ILE A 78 8.25 -5.12 4.33
N ILE A 79 7.22 -5.60 3.63
CA ILE A 79 5.96 -6.06 4.21
C ILE A 79 5.62 -7.45 3.69
N THR A 80 5.03 -8.27 4.55
CA THR A 80 4.48 -9.57 4.17
C THR A 80 2.98 -9.49 3.90
N THR A 81 2.44 -10.53 3.27
CA THR A 81 0.99 -10.68 3.07
C THR A 81 0.24 -10.71 4.40
N ASP A 82 0.73 -11.43 5.41
CA ASP A 82 0.04 -11.55 6.70
C ASP A 82 0.05 -10.24 7.48
N GLU A 83 1.19 -9.55 7.55
CA GLU A 83 1.25 -8.21 8.17
C GLU A 83 0.33 -7.21 7.47
N SER A 84 0.31 -7.24 6.13
CA SER A 84 -0.58 -6.37 5.35
C SER A 84 -2.05 -6.62 5.70
N ILE A 85 -2.44 -7.89 5.83
CA ILE A 85 -3.81 -8.26 6.22
C ILE A 85 -4.12 -7.80 7.64
N GLU A 86 -3.21 -8.03 8.59
CA GLU A 86 -3.40 -7.62 9.98
C GLU A 86 -3.58 -6.10 10.12
N ILE A 87 -2.82 -5.31 9.35
CA ILE A 87 -2.95 -3.85 9.33
C ILE A 87 -4.29 -3.44 8.70
N LEU A 88 -4.63 -4.00 7.54
CA LEU A 88 -5.89 -3.69 6.85
C LEU A 88 -7.11 -4.09 7.68
N ALA A 89 -7.01 -5.20 8.44
CA ALA A 89 -8.10 -5.74 9.26
C ALA A 89 -8.52 -4.81 10.41
N ARG A 90 -7.64 -3.89 10.85
CA ARG A 90 -7.91 -2.98 11.97
C ARG A 90 -8.98 -1.93 11.68
N ASP A 91 -9.15 -1.55 10.41
CA ASP A 91 -10.05 -0.46 9.99
C ASP A 91 -10.86 -0.86 8.73
N LEU A 92 -11.38 -2.10 8.66
CA LEU A 92 -12.08 -2.59 7.45
C LEU A 92 -13.35 -1.80 7.09
N ASP A 93 -14.00 -1.19 8.09
CA ASP A 93 -15.15 -0.30 7.92
C ASP A 93 -14.75 1.07 7.34
N ASN A 94 -13.47 1.43 7.43
CA ASN A 94 -12.89 2.62 6.82
C ASN A 94 -11.68 2.28 5.94
N PRO A 95 -11.90 1.86 4.68
CA PRO A 95 -10.84 1.47 3.76
C PRO A 95 -9.78 2.57 3.55
N VAL A 96 -10.17 3.85 3.62
CA VAL A 96 -9.21 4.97 3.51
C VAL A 96 -8.21 4.95 4.66
N ASN A 97 -8.68 4.72 5.89
CA ASN A 97 -7.79 4.62 7.06
C ASN A 97 -6.96 3.34 7.03
N ALA A 98 -7.57 2.20 6.69
CA ALA A 98 -6.86 0.93 6.56
C ALA A 98 -5.65 1.05 5.61
N PHE A 99 -5.86 1.64 4.42
CA PHE A 99 -4.78 1.85 3.46
C PHE A 99 -3.80 2.94 3.87
N LYS A 100 -4.26 4.01 4.54
CA LYS A 100 -3.35 5.03 5.10
C LYS A 100 -2.37 4.38 6.06
N ASN A 101 -2.86 3.56 6.99
CA ASN A 101 -2.04 2.91 8.00
C ASN A 101 -1.05 1.92 7.37
N LEU A 102 -1.46 1.17 6.35
CA LEU A 102 -0.54 0.31 5.59
C LEU A 102 0.56 1.11 4.88
N ILE A 103 0.20 2.23 4.24
CA ILE A 103 1.17 3.10 3.56
C ILE A 103 2.16 3.69 4.58
N GLU A 104 1.67 4.18 5.72
CA GLU A 104 2.53 4.75 6.77
C GLU A 104 3.50 3.70 7.32
N LYS A 105 3.02 2.48 7.59
CA LYS A 105 3.87 1.37 8.03
C LYS A 105 4.96 1.04 7.01
N ILE A 106 4.61 0.97 5.73
CA ILE A 106 5.59 0.75 4.65
C ILE A 106 6.64 1.87 4.64
N MET A 107 6.22 3.13 4.79
CA MET A 107 7.13 4.27 4.79
C MET A 107 8.11 4.20 5.97
N GLU A 108 7.62 3.83 7.17
CA GLU A 108 8.43 3.61 8.36
C GLU A 108 9.45 2.48 8.15
N ASP A 109 9.00 1.30 7.73
CA ASP A 109 9.85 0.11 7.58
C ASP A 109 10.84 0.23 6.42
N SER A 110 10.52 1.04 5.40
CA SER A 110 11.42 1.34 4.30
C SER A 110 12.60 2.20 4.74
N MET A 111 12.43 3.07 5.75
CA MET A 111 13.53 3.85 6.30
C MET A 111 14.52 2.95 7.05
N GLU A 112 14.02 1.95 7.79
CA GLU A 112 14.86 0.98 8.51
C GLU A 112 15.62 0.01 7.57
N HIS A 113 15.06 -0.30 6.39
CA HIS A 113 15.70 -1.16 5.41
C HIS A 113 16.90 -0.50 4.72
N VAL A 114 16.84 0.81 4.47
CA VAL A 114 17.96 1.57 3.86
C VAL A 114 19.18 1.61 4.79
N ASP A 115 18.97 1.63 6.11
CA ASP A 115 20.05 1.61 7.10
C ASP A 115 20.75 0.25 7.18
N LYS A 116 20.02 -0.86 6.99
CA LYS A 116 20.57 -2.23 7.03
C LYS A 116 21.39 -2.59 5.78
N ASP A 117 21.01 -2.09 4.62
CA ASP A 117 21.80 -2.28 3.38
C ASP A 117 23.09 -1.43 3.40
N SER A 118 23.09 -0.29 4.08
CA SER A 118 24.26 0.56 4.26
C SER A 118 25.32 -0.04 5.20
N GLN A 119 24.93 -0.92 6.12
CA GLN A 119 25.87 -1.62 7.03
C GLN A 119 26.44 -2.93 6.48
N LYS A 120 25.87 -3.49 5.41
CA LYS A 120 26.40 -4.71 4.75
C LYS A 120 27.50 -4.43 3.71
N GLY A 121 27.81 -3.15 3.46
CA GLY A 121 28.78 -2.71 2.46
C GLY A 121 30.15 -2.31 3.00
N ASN A 122 30.50 -2.66 4.25
CA ASN A 122 31.78 -2.31 4.88
C ASN A 122 32.52 -3.54 5.42
#